data_AF-A0A8J3M6D8-F1
#
_entry.id   AF-A0A8J3M6D8-F1
#
_cell.length_a   1.000
_cell.length_b   1.000
_cell.length_c   1.000
_cell.angle_alpha   90.00
_cell.angle_beta   90.00
_cell.angle_gamma   90.00
#
_symmetry.space_group_name_H-M   'P 1'
#
loop_
_entity.id
_entity.type
_entity.pdbx_description
1 polymer ?
#
loop_
_entity_poly.entity_id
_entity_poly.type
_entity_poly.pdbx_seq_one_letter_code
_entity_poly.pdbx_strand_id
1 'polypeptide(L)'
;MTTPPRTGMGMRGLRSLRMIRAGGRSWRGIAVALVLIVPMTLFGSIILMTPSPSIFIGGSFGEDCASAASLADASQAAASDIPADYLRIYKKVGQEIGVQWNVLAAIGKRETDHGRSQLPGVGSGTNYAGAAGPMQFLISTWGGKAKIKITPGINGYASDGDGDGYGDVYNPADAVLGAAKMLKRNGAPDDLPRAIFVYNRATWYVDQVLEIARRYAASGEIGVPADADPACDGGYVDSASSEVVQKILEYALAQRGKPYRWGGTGPDAFDCSGIIYMAYRNAGLSIPRTTFGQWPFGVKVRAGDEEPGDLVFFNSGPGTRANRPGHVGMVVSKGKMIEARCTLCGPIKVTGYTDRPNIVGFTRPLQNADVLEQLRRAVT
;
A
#
# COMPACT_ATOMS: atom_id res chain seq x y z
N MET A 1 -19.81 21.73 60.28
CA MET A 1 -19.10 20.50 60.70
C MET A 1 -18.38 19.96 59.49
N THR A 2 -17.11 19.54 59.47
CA THR A 2 -15.98 19.68 60.42
C THR A 2 -14.74 19.23 59.64
N THR A 3 -13.61 19.94 59.71
CA THR A 3 -12.35 19.53 59.06
C THR A 3 -11.59 18.48 59.88
N PRO A 4 -10.94 17.49 59.26
CA PRO A 4 -9.74 16.83 59.77
C PRO A 4 -8.46 17.40 59.12
N PRO A 5 -7.28 17.29 59.77
CA PRO A 5 -6.09 18.07 59.40
C PRO A 5 -5.06 17.36 58.51
N ARG A 6 -4.13 18.14 57.95
CA ARG A 6 -2.84 17.65 57.40
C ARG A 6 -1.96 17.09 58.52
N THR A 7 -1.23 16.02 58.22
CA THR A 7 0.06 15.68 58.86
C THR A 7 1.16 15.69 57.81
N GLY A 8 2.40 16.01 58.19
CA GLY A 8 3.52 16.18 57.27
C GLY A 8 4.78 15.45 57.74
N MET A 9 5.51 14.87 56.78
CA MET A 9 6.78 14.17 56.98
C MET A 9 7.49 14.10 55.61
N GLY A 10 8.79 14.35 55.46
CA GLY A 10 9.78 14.94 56.38
C GLY A 10 11.16 14.95 55.71
N MET A 11 11.75 16.11 55.41
CA MET A 11 13.00 16.20 54.62
C MET A 11 14.26 15.86 55.42
N ARG A 12 14.90 14.71 55.12
CA ARG A 12 16.34 14.42 55.33
C ARG A 12 16.78 13.41 54.24
N GLY A 13 17.94 13.50 53.60
CA GLY A 13 18.99 14.53 53.61
C GLY A 13 20.06 14.24 52.53
N LEU A 14 20.89 15.22 52.16
CA LEU A 14 21.88 15.07 51.07
C LEU A 14 23.15 14.33 51.50
N ARG A 15 23.65 13.42 50.63
CA ARG A 15 25.07 13.13 50.28
C ARG A 15 25.08 11.89 49.35
N SER A 16 25.99 11.75 48.38
CA SER A 16 27.03 12.66 47.85
C SER A 16 27.43 12.24 46.43
N LEU A 17 27.80 13.19 45.56
CA LEU A 17 28.36 12.86 44.24
C LEU A 17 29.74 12.18 44.37
N ARG A 18 30.03 11.26 43.45
CA ARG A 18 31.41 10.96 43.03
C ARG A 18 31.48 10.94 41.50
N MET A 19 32.21 11.91 40.95
CA MET A 19 32.70 11.81 39.57
C MET A 19 33.69 10.65 39.48
N ILE A 20 33.61 9.85 38.42
CA ILE A 20 34.77 9.10 37.91
C ILE A 20 35.37 9.94 36.79
N ARG A 21 36.68 10.15 36.86
CA ARG A 21 37.43 11.11 36.05
C ARG A 21 37.97 10.42 34.79
N ALA A 22 38.00 11.14 33.67
CA ALA A 22 38.65 10.64 32.46
C ALA A 22 40.15 10.36 32.69
N GLY A 23 40.65 9.26 32.13
CA GLY A 23 42.06 8.94 32.02
C GLY A 23 42.35 8.52 30.58
N GLY A 24 43.05 9.37 29.82
CA GLY A 24 43.39 9.10 28.43
C GLY A 24 44.84 8.66 28.27
N ARG A 25 45.14 7.97 27.17
CA ARG A 25 46.47 7.92 26.55
C ARG A 25 46.34 7.90 25.04
N SER A 26 47.09 8.78 24.38
CA SER A 26 47.32 8.78 22.95
C SER A 26 48.52 7.88 22.61
N TRP A 27 48.59 7.44 21.36
CA TRP A 27 49.85 7.17 20.66
C TRP A 27 49.69 7.56 19.18
N ARG A 28 50.81 7.88 18.52
CA ARG A 28 50.92 8.33 17.13
C ARG A 28 52.03 7.54 16.44
N GLY A 29 51.88 7.29 15.15
CA GLY A 29 52.82 6.47 14.37
C GLY A 29 52.53 4.97 14.51
N ILE A 30 52.94 4.12 13.57
CA ILE A 30 53.85 4.35 12.43
C ILE A 30 53.15 3.98 11.12
N ALA A 31 53.49 4.67 10.02
CA ALA A 31 53.15 4.26 8.66
C ALA A 31 54.43 3.86 7.92
N VAL A 32 54.41 2.72 7.21
CA VAL A 32 55.41 2.33 6.21
C VAL A 32 54.65 1.72 5.03
N ALA A 33 55.00 2.16 3.82
CA ALA A 33 54.50 1.60 2.56
C ALA A 33 55.69 1.06 1.75
N LEU A 34 55.44 0.03 0.93
CA LEU A 34 56.39 -0.49 -0.08
C LEU A 34 55.63 -0.91 -1.35
N VAL A 35 56.31 -0.82 -2.51
CA VAL A 35 55.69 -0.80 -3.87
C VAL A 35 56.55 -1.55 -4.90
N LEU A 36 55.92 -2.31 -5.82
CA LEU A 36 56.42 -2.89 -7.09
C LEU A 36 55.22 -3.08 -8.07
N ILE A 37 55.19 -2.87 -9.41
CA ILE A 37 56.16 -2.49 -10.48
C ILE A 37 57.13 -3.62 -10.90
N VAL A 38 57.24 -4.14 -12.14
CA VAL A 38 56.55 -4.07 -13.48
C VAL A 38 57.05 -5.30 -14.33
N PRO A 39 56.58 -5.76 -15.54
CA PRO A 39 55.83 -5.15 -16.68
C PRO A 39 54.42 -5.80 -16.90
N MET A 40 53.58 -5.57 -17.93
CA MET A 40 53.58 -4.83 -19.23
C MET A 40 53.91 -5.58 -20.56
N THR A 41 52.86 -6.04 -21.26
CA THR A 41 52.70 -6.18 -22.74
C THR A 41 51.19 -6.03 -23.03
N LEU A 42 50.60 -5.18 -23.90
CA LEU A 42 51.00 -4.43 -25.11
C LEU A 42 50.72 -5.12 -26.47
N PHE A 43 49.42 -5.27 -26.78
CA PHE A 43 48.82 -5.23 -28.13
C PHE A 43 47.40 -4.61 -27.99
N GLY A 44 46.84 -3.85 -28.94
CA GLY A 44 47.45 -3.39 -30.20
C GLY A 44 46.50 -3.36 -31.40
N SER A 45 45.30 -2.78 -31.30
CA SER A 45 44.37 -2.64 -32.44
C SER A 45 43.56 -1.34 -32.40
N ILE A 46 43.70 -0.52 -33.45
CA ILE A 46 42.79 0.58 -33.80
C ILE A 46 41.77 0.05 -34.81
N ILE A 47 40.48 0.38 -34.69
CA ILE A 47 39.54 0.31 -35.83
C ILE A 47 38.37 1.31 -35.66
N LEU A 48 38.29 2.22 -36.64
CA LEU A 48 37.14 2.94 -37.20
C LEU A 48 36.01 3.47 -36.30
N MET A 49 35.87 4.80 -36.30
CA MET A 49 34.57 5.47 -36.18
C MET A 49 33.80 5.38 -37.51
N THR A 50 32.52 5.03 -37.47
CA THR A 50 31.56 5.17 -38.60
C THR A 50 30.21 5.67 -38.07
N PRO A 51 29.42 6.42 -38.87
CA PRO A 51 28.30 7.21 -38.35
C PRO A 51 27.04 6.40 -38.02
N SER A 52 26.19 6.98 -37.15
CA SER A 52 24.92 6.44 -36.70
C SER A 52 23.88 6.33 -37.84
N PRO A 53 23.15 5.21 -37.97
CA PRO A 53 21.91 5.16 -38.73
C PRO A 53 20.72 5.60 -37.84
N SER A 54 20.26 6.83 -38.00
CA SER A 54 19.01 7.30 -37.38
C SER A 54 17.79 6.72 -38.11
N ILE A 55 17.22 5.61 -37.61
CA ILE A 55 16.00 5.01 -38.18
C ILE A 55 14.91 4.79 -37.11
N PHE A 56 13.87 5.62 -37.22
CA PHE A 56 12.46 5.39 -36.91
C PHE A 56 12.03 4.34 -35.86
N ILE A 57 11.51 4.87 -34.76
CA ILE A 57 10.13 4.64 -34.25
C ILE A 57 9.48 3.32 -34.71
N GLY A 58 9.58 2.29 -33.87
CA GLY A 58 8.54 1.29 -33.68
C GLY A 58 7.92 1.51 -32.31
N GLY A 59 6.63 1.84 -32.23
CA GLY A 59 5.99 2.20 -30.97
C GLY A 59 5.78 0.99 -30.06
N SER A 60 6.41 0.98 -28.88
CA SER A 60 6.09 0.04 -27.80
C SER A 60 4.78 0.46 -27.11
N PHE A 61 3.67 0.37 -27.82
CA PHE A 61 2.34 0.67 -27.30
C PHE A 61 1.91 -0.38 -26.27
N GLY A 62 1.93 0.01 -24.99
CA GLY A 62 1.37 -0.76 -23.88
C GLY A 62 2.15 -2.02 -23.53
N GLU A 63 2.91 -1.97 -22.44
CA GLU A 63 3.02 -3.17 -21.61
C GLU A 63 1.62 -3.47 -21.06
N ASP A 64 1.13 -4.70 -21.25
CA ASP A 64 -0.21 -5.11 -20.85
C ASP A 64 -0.34 -5.17 -19.31
N CYS A 65 -0.58 -4.02 -18.67
CA CYS A 65 -0.96 -3.89 -17.25
C CYS A 65 -2.21 -4.71 -16.87
N ALA A 66 -2.90 -5.30 -17.87
CA ALA A 66 -4.01 -6.21 -17.72
C ALA A 66 -3.61 -7.70 -17.52
N SER A 67 -2.33 -8.08 -17.66
CA SER A 67 -1.89 -9.48 -17.54
C SER A 67 -0.76 -9.66 -16.50
N ALA A 68 -0.89 -10.71 -15.70
CA ALA A 68 0.09 -11.21 -14.73
C ALA A 68 0.87 -10.14 -13.93
N ALA A 69 0.40 -9.85 -12.72
CA ALA A 69 1.35 -9.50 -11.66
C ALA A 69 2.40 -10.62 -11.56
N SER A 70 3.65 -10.32 -11.88
CA SER A 70 4.74 -11.28 -11.74
C SER A 70 4.90 -11.61 -10.26
N LEU A 71 4.37 -12.76 -9.85
CA LEU A 71 4.55 -13.34 -8.53
C LEU A 71 6.01 -13.75 -8.40
N ALA A 72 6.88 -12.76 -8.19
CA ALA A 72 8.33 -12.81 -8.35
C ALA A 72 8.88 -14.17 -7.95
N ASP A 73 9.60 -14.84 -8.84
CA ASP A 73 9.89 -16.26 -8.67
C ASP A 73 10.59 -16.54 -7.34
N ALA A 74 10.35 -17.73 -6.79
CA ALA A 74 10.91 -18.07 -5.50
C ALA A 74 12.44 -18.19 -5.66
N SER A 75 13.19 -17.34 -4.97
CA SER A 75 14.65 -17.48 -4.95
C SER A 75 15.05 -18.84 -4.36
N GLN A 76 16.27 -19.30 -4.65
CA GLN A 76 16.75 -20.55 -4.02
C GLN A 76 16.78 -20.44 -2.48
N ALA A 77 16.97 -19.22 -1.94
CA ALA A 77 16.82 -18.98 -0.50
C ALA A 77 15.38 -19.23 -0.03
N ALA A 78 14.36 -18.69 -0.71
CA ALA A 78 12.95 -18.96 -0.42
C ALA A 78 12.62 -20.46 -0.50
N ALA A 79 13.09 -21.15 -1.54
CA ALA A 79 12.87 -22.58 -1.73
C ALA A 79 13.56 -23.45 -0.66
N SER A 80 14.66 -22.96 -0.05
CA SER A 80 15.39 -23.66 1.02
C SER A 80 14.87 -23.36 2.43
N ASP A 81 14.27 -22.18 2.65
CA ASP A 81 13.89 -21.70 3.97
C ASP A 81 12.37 -21.87 4.25
N ILE A 82 11.51 -21.68 3.25
CA ILE A 82 10.07 -21.70 3.46
C ILE A 82 9.54 -23.14 3.35
N PRO A 83 8.76 -23.66 4.31
CA PRO A 83 8.08 -24.96 4.16
C PRO A 83 7.21 -24.99 2.89
N ALA A 84 7.22 -26.11 2.16
CA ALA A 84 6.60 -26.19 0.82
C ALA A 84 5.07 -25.97 0.83
N ASP A 85 4.41 -26.35 1.92
CA ASP A 85 3.01 -26.07 2.19
C ASP A 85 2.76 -24.57 2.46
N TYR A 86 3.58 -23.94 3.30
CA TYR A 86 3.54 -22.50 3.54
C TYR A 86 3.83 -21.69 2.26
N LEU A 87 4.83 -22.06 1.47
CA LEU A 87 5.16 -21.40 0.20
C LEU A 87 3.99 -21.42 -0.79
N ARG A 88 3.30 -22.57 -0.88
CA ARG A 88 2.07 -22.73 -1.67
C ARG A 88 0.94 -21.83 -1.14
N ILE A 89 0.75 -21.75 0.17
CA ILE A 89 -0.26 -20.89 0.80
C ILE A 89 0.05 -19.40 0.55
N TYR A 90 1.30 -18.96 0.76
CA TYR A 90 1.72 -17.57 0.49
C TYR A 90 1.50 -17.17 -0.96
N LYS A 91 1.83 -18.04 -1.93
CA LYS A 91 1.60 -17.76 -3.35
C LYS A 91 0.10 -17.72 -3.69
N LYS A 92 -0.70 -18.70 -3.25
CA LYS A 92 -2.17 -18.72 -3.42
C LYS A 92 -2.81 -17.43 -2.87
N VAL A 93 -2.64 -17.19 -1.58
CA VAL A 93 -3.28 -16.07 -0.87
C VAL A 93 -2.78 -14.72 -1.38
N GLY A 94 -1.48 -14.61 -1.69
CA GLY A 94 -0.90 -13.41 -2.27
C GLY A 94 -1.52 -13.04 -3.62
N GLN A 95 -1.74 -14.04 -4.48
CA GLN A 95 -2.46 -13.87 -5.74
C GLN A 95 -3.93 -13.48 -5.53
N GLU A 96 -4.66 -14.24 -4.70
CA GLU A 96 -6.10 -14.03 -4.43
C GLU A 96 -6.43 -12.65 -3.83
N ILE A 97 -5.56 -12.14 -2.95
CA ILE A 97 -5.75 -10.85 -2.27
C ILE A 97 -5.00 -9.71 -2.97
N GLY A 98 -4.14 -10.00 -3.96
CA GLY A 98 -3.27 -9.03 -4.62
C GLY A 98 -2.31 -8.37 -3.63
N VAL A 99 -1.52 -9.16 -2.92
CA VAL A 99 -0.45 -8.77 -2.00
C VAL A 99 0.77 -9.64 -2.29
N GLN A 100 1.97 -9.05 -2.26
CA GLN A 100 3.22 -9.74 -2.57
C GLN A 100 3.43 -10.99 -1.69
N TRP A 101 3.52 -12.17 -2.32
CA TRP A 101 3.67 -13.46 -1.61
C TRP A 101 4.93 -13.51 -0.74
N ASN A 102 6.03 -12.91 -1.22
CA ASN A 102 7.31 -12.82 -0.52
C ASN A 102 7.24 -11.88 0.71
N VAL A 103 6.33 -10.90 0.73
CA VAL A 103 6.05 -10.09 1.92
C VAL A 103 5.25 -10.90 2.96
N LEU A 104 4.25 -11.69 2.53
CA LEU A 104 3.53 -12.60 3.42
C LEU A 104 4.48 -13.65 4.03
N ALA A 105 5.37 -14.20 3.22
CA ALA A 105 6.42 -15.10 3.67
C ALA A 105 7.39 -14.42 4.64
N ALA A 106 7.85 -13.20 4.35
CA ALA A 106 8.74 -12.45 5.23
C ALA A 106 8.12 -12.14 6.60
N ILE A 107 6.82 -11.85 6.67
CA ILE A 107 6.09 -11.71 7.94
C ILE A 107 6.06 -13.05 8.69
N GLY A 108 5.64 -14.15 8.05
CA GLY A 108 5.60 -15.46 8.73
C GLY A 108 6.98 -15.96 9.17
N LYS A 109 8.04 -15.64 8.41
CA LYS A 109 9.43 -15.83 8.81
C LYS A 109 9.77 -15.05 10.07
N ARG A 110 9.41 -13.74 10.10
CA ARG A 110 9.74 -12.83 11.20
C ARG A 110 8.94 -13.09 12.48
N GLU A 111 7.67 -13.50 12.37
CA GLU A 111 6.82 -13.79 13.53
C GLU A 111 7.14 -15.14 14.17
N THR A 112 7.26 -16.22 13.39
CA THR A 112 7.32 -17.59 13.94
C THR A 112 8.22 -18.57 13.20
N ASP A 113 9.08 -18.10 12.30
CA ASP A 113 9.84 -18.97 11.39
C ASP A 113 8.93 -19.94 10.61
N HIS A 114 7.86 -19.41 10.00
CA HIS A 114 6.83 -20.18 9.29
C HIS A 114 6.17 -21.26 10.16
N GLY A 115 5.81 -20.91 11.39
CA GLY A 115 5.17 -21.80 12.36
C GLY A 115 6.12 -22.79 13.05
N ARG A 116 7.42 -22.83 12.69
CA ARG A 116 8.39 -23.78 13.28
C ARG A 116 8.86 -23.39 14.69
N SER A 117 8.73 -22.11 15.04
CA SER A 117 9.13 -21.58 16.36
C SER A 117 8.35 -22.23 17.50
N GLN A 118 9.08 -22.72 18.50
CA GLN A 118 8.52 -23.36 19.70
C GLN A 118 8.18 -22.35 20.82
N LEU A 119 8.07 -21.06 20.49
CA LEU A 119 7.71 -20.02 21.45
C LEU A 119 6.21 -20.07 21.84
N PRO A 120 5.83 -19.58 23.03
CA PRO A 120 4.44 -19.53 23.46
C PRO A 120 3.53 -18.82 22.44
N GLY A 121 2.33 -19.35 22.22
CA GLY A 121 1.36 -18.79 21.29
C GLY A 121 1.47 -19.26 19.84
N VAL A 122 2.58 -19.87 19.40
CA VAL A 122 2.75 -20.24 17.97
C VAL A 122 1.80 -21.39 17.58
N GLY A 123 1.91 -22.55 18.22
CA GLY A 123 1.06 -23.71 17.96
C GLY A 123 -0.11 -23.90 18.94
N SER A 124 -0.11 -23.19 20.08
CA SER A 124 -1.23 -23.20 21.05
C SER A 124 -1.13 -22.03 22.04
N GLY A 125 -2.26 -21.70 22.67
CA GLY A 125 -2.35 -20.60 23.64
C GLY A 125 -2.06 -19.23 23.02
N THR A 126 -1.55 -18.31 23.84
CA THR A 126 -1.09 -16.97 23.42
C THR A 126 0.26 -16.66 24.02
N ASN A 127 1.04 -15.81 23.34
CA ASN A 127 2.23 -15.18 23.93
C ASN A 127 1.84 -14.13 24.99
N TYR A 128 2.83 -13.50 25.62
CA TYR A 128 2.62 -12.51 26.70
C TYR A 128 1.81 -11.26 26.28
N ALA A 129 1.71 -10.97 24.99
CA ALA A 129 0.93 -9.86 24.44
C ALA A 129 -0.50 -10.26 24.01
N GLY A 130 -0.86 -11.55 24.13
CA GLY A 130 -2.16 -12.06 23.67
C GLY A 130 -2.19 -12.43 22.19
N ALA A 131 -1.03 -12.62 21.54
CA ALA A 131 -0.94 -13.04 20.15
C ALA A 131 -0.82 -14.58 20.00
N ALA A 132 -1.38 -15.12 18.92
CA ALA A 132 -1.48 -16.54 18.65
C ALA A 132 -1.25 -16.87 17.16
N GLY A 133 -0.90 -18.12 16.86
CA GLY A 133 -0.78 -18.66 15.51
C GLY A 133 0.56 -18.37 14.82
N PRO A 134 0.81 -18.96 13.65
CA PRO A 134 2.05 -18.77 12.88
C PRO A 134 2.23 -17.34 12.35
N MET A 135 1.17 -16.53 12.34
CA MET A 135 1.22 -15.11 11.94
C MET A 135 1.05 -14.15 13.14
N GLN A 136 1.08 -14.66 14.38
CA GLN A 136 1.00 -13.91 15.65
C GLN A 136 -0.12 -12.85 15.70
N PHE A 137 -1.35 -13.27 15.40
CA PHE A 137 -2.52 -12.41 15.55
C PHE A 137 -2.90 -12.22 17.01
N LEU A 138 -3.01 -10.96 17.45
CA LEU A 138 -3.69 -10.62 18.71
C LEU A 138 -5.11 -11.18 18.68
N ILE A 139 -5.48 -12.02 19.64
CA ILE A 139 -6.80 -12.70 19.67
C ILE A 139 -7.97 -11.69 19.64
N SER A 140 -7.79 -10.48 20.19
CA SER A 140 -8.75 -9.37 20.09
C SER A 140 -9.01 -8.90 18.65
N THR A 141 -8.04 -9.05 17.74
CA THR A 141 -8.20 -8.79 16.30
C THR A 141 -8.69 -10.01 15.52
N TRP A 142 -8.64 -11.20 16.13
CA TRP A 142 -9.18 -12.46 15.61
C TRP A 142 -10.58 -12.76 16.20
N GLY A 143 -11.42 -11.73 16.35
CA GLY A 143 -12.79 -11.88 16.87
C GLY A 143 -12.92 -12.33 18.33
N GLY A 144 -11.82 -12.38 19.09
CA GLY A 144 -11.80 -12.69 20.53
C GLY A 144 -11.65 -14.16 20.91
N LYS A 145 -11.43 -15.09 19.96
CA LYS A 145 -11.16 -16.52 20.21
C LYS A 145 -10.20 -17.07 19.16
N ALA A 146 -9.54 -18.19 19.43
CA ALA A 146 -8.60 -18.80 18.48
C ALA A 146 -9.28 -19.37 17.20
N LYS A 147 -10.31 -20.21 17.35
CA LYS A 147 -11.17 -20.68 16.24
C LYS A 147 -12.58 -20.10 16.36
N ILE A 148 -13.08 -19.51 15.27
CA ILE A 148 -14.42 -18.90 15.18
C ILE A 148 -15.10 -19.32 13.88
N LYS A 149 -16.38 -19.70 13.92
CA LYS A 149 -17.16 -19.96 12.72
C LYS A 149 -17.34 -18.66 11.92
N ILE A 150 -16.96 -18.66 10.64
CA ILE A 150 -17.10 -17.48 9.79
C ILE A 150 -18.57 -17.24 9.44
N THR A 151 -19.00 -15.99 9.58
CA THR A 151 -20.35 -15.53 9.24
C THR A 151 -20.28 -14.13 8.59
N PRO A 152 -21.28 -13.76 7.77
CA PRO A 152 -21.37 -12.41 7.22
C PRO A 152 -21.38 -11.37 8.35
N GLY A 153 -20.46 -10.39 8.28
CA GLY A 153 -20.36 -9.31 9.27
C GLY A 153 -19.42 -9.57 10.46
N ILE A 154 -18.65 -10.68 10.48
CA ILE A 154 -17.57 -10.86 11.45
C ILE A 154 -16.56 -9.70 11.39
N ASN A 155 -16.17 -9.17 12.55
CA ASN A 155 -15.24 -8.04 12.65
C ASN A 155 -13.86 -8.52 13.13
N GLY A 156 -12.80 -8.10 12.43
CA GLY A 156 -11.42 -8.52 12.69
C GLY A 156 -10.71 -8.95 11.41
N TYR A 157 -9.74 -9.85 11.55
CA TYR A 157 -9.02 -10.49 10.44
C TYR A 157 -9.24 -12.01 10.35
N ALA A 158 -10.03 -12.59 11.27
CA ALA A 158 -10.41 -14.00 11.26
C ALA A 158 -10.98 -14.40 9.89
N SER A 159 -10.41 -15.47 9.32
CA SER A 159 -10.56 -15.82 7.92
C SER A 159 -10.55 -17.32 7.73
N ASP A 160 -11.48 -17.83 6.94
CA ASP A 160 -11.50 -19.20 6.41
C ASP A 160 -10.68 -19.21 5.10
N GLY A 161 -9.56 -19.94 5.09
CA GLY A 161 -8.60 -20.01 3.98
C GLY A 161 -8.45 -21.37 3.32
N ASP A 162 -8.95 -22.44 3.95
CA ASP A 162 -9.00 -23.80 3.40
C ASP A 162 -10.41 -24.29 3.03
N GLY A 163 -11.46 -23.66 3.56
CA GLY A 163 -12.87 -23.94 3.27
C GLY A 163 -13.64 -24.68 4.38
N ASP A 164 -13.10 -24.83 5.60
CA ASP A 164 -13.77 -25.57 6.69
C ASP A 164 -14.97 -24.82 7.33
N GLY A 165 -15.18 -23.54 7.00
CA GLY A 165 -16.25 -22.69 7.54
C GLY A 165 -15.88 -21.93 8.82
N TYR A 166 -14.63 -22.03 9.28
CA TYR A 166 -14.08 -21.34 10.45
C TYR A 166 -12.81 -20.57 10.08
N GLY A 167 -12.44 -19.61 10.92
CA GLY A 167 -11.09 -19.05 10.94
C GLY A 167 -10.39 -19.49 12.21
N ASP A 168 -9.45 -20.42 12.10
CA ASP A 168 -8.57 -20.88 13.17
C ASP A 168 -7.23 -20.15 13.09
N VAL A 169 -6.88 -19.41 14.14
CA VAL A 169 -5.63 -18.65 14.18
C VAL A 169 -4.38 -19.53 14.06
N TYR A 170 -4.47 -20.83 14.40
CA TYR A 170 -3.35 -21.77 14.28
C TYR A 170 -3.27 -22.44 12.91
N ASN A 171 -4.33 -22.39 12.09
CA ASN A 171 -4.32 -22.93 10.73
C ASN A 171 -3.47 -22.04 9.80
N PRO A 172 -2.45 -22.56 9.11
CA PRO A 172 -1.61 -21.76 8.23
C PRO A 172 -2.39 -21.06 7.09
N ALA A 173 -3.43 -21.69 6.54
CA ALA A 173 -4.21 -21.09 5.45
C ALA A 173 -5.00 -19.86 5.94
N ASP A 174 -5.73 -20.04 7.04
CA ASP A 174 -6.53 -19.02 7.71
C ASP A 174 -5.66 -17.84 8.16
N ALA A 175 -4.59 -18.12 8.89
CA ALA A 175 -3.67 -17.13 9.45
C ALA A 175 -3.00 -16.28 8.36
N VAL A 176 -2.55 -16.91 7.26
CA VAL A 176 -1.93 -16.18 6.14
C VAL A 176 -2.97 -15.37 5.37
N LEU A 177 -4.20 -15.87 5.20
CA LEU A 177 -5.31 -15.11 4.60
C LEU A 177 -5.71 -13.90 5.45
N GLY A 178 -5.73 -14.04 6.78
CA GLY A 178 -5.90 -12.93 7.71
C GLY A 178 -4.79 -11.88 7.58
N ALA A 179 -3.53 -12.31 7.47
CA ALA A 179 -2.38 -11.42 7.27
C ALA A 179 -2.45 -10.66 5.94
N ALA A 180 -2.80 -11.33 4.85
CA ALA A 180 -2.98 -10.68 3.55
C ALA A 180 -4.13 -9.65 3.56
N LYS A 181 -5.28 -9.99 4.15
CA LYS A 181 -6.39 -9.04 4.35
C LYS A 181 -5.97 -7.85 5.23
N MET A 182 -5.17 -8.07 6.28
CA MET A 182 -4.62 -7.00 7.11
C MET A 182 -3.68 -6.07 6.33
N LEU A 183 -2.76 -6.61 5.53
CA LEU A 183 -1.87 -5.80 4.70
C LEU A 183 -2.64 -5.00 3.63
N LYS A 184 -3.52 -5.67 2.87
CA LYS A 184 -4.33 -5.08 1.79
C LYS A 184 -5.22 -3.94 2.27
N ARG A 185 -5.74 -4.06 3.51
CA ARG A 185 -6.54 -3.04 4.20
C ARG A 185 -5.73 -1.84 4.67
N ASN A 186 -4.46 -2.03 5.06
CA ASN A 186 -3.67 -0.98 5.69
C ASN A 186 -2.70 -0.24 4.77
N GLY A 187 -2.34 -0.83 3.62
CA GLY A 187 -1.57 -0.13 2.59
C GLY A 187 -1.22 -0.95 1.35
N ALA A 188 -1.01 -2.26 1.48
CA ALA A 188 -0.47 -3.09 0.41
C ALA A 188 -1.39 -3.16 -0.82
N PRO A 189 -0.81 -3.34 -2.03
CA PRO A 189 0.61 -3.31 -2.34
C PRO A 189 1.20 -1.88 -2.41
N ASP A 190 0.37 -0.85 -2.61
CA ASP A 190 0.78 0.53 -2.92
C ASP A 190 1.63 1.19 -1.82
N ASP A 191 1.35 0.90 -0.56
CA ASP A 191 2.10 1.38 0.61
C ASP A 191 2.43 0.22 1.54
N LEU A 192 3.40 -0.60 1.11
CA LEU A 192 3.95 -1.70 1.90
C LEU A 192 4.56 -1.24 3.24
N PRO A 193 5.40 -0.17 3.31
CA PRO A 193 5.99 0.26 4.58
C PRO A 193 4.94 0.57 5.65
N ARG A 194 3.86 1.29 5.29
CA ARG A 194 2.73 1.52 6.19
C ARG A 194 1.97 0.25 6.54
N ALA A 195 1.69 -0.62 5.56
CA ALA A 195 0.95 -1.85 5.79
C ALA A 195 1.64 -2.75 6.82
N ILE A 196 2.95 -2.93 6.65
CA ILE A 196 3.82 -3.70 7.54
C ILE A 196 4.00 -2.95 8.88
N PHE A 197 4.12 -1.61 8.87
CA PHE A 197 4.18 -0.83 10.11
C PHE A 197 2.90 -0.98 10.93
N VAL A 198 1.71 -1.01 10.32
CA VAL A 198 0.45 -1.20 11.06
C VAL A 198 0.38 -2.59 11.70
N TYR A 199 1.06 -3.59 11.13
CA TYR A 199 1.16 -4.97 11.65
C TYR A 199 1.85 -5.03 13.03
N ASN A 200 3.08 -4.50 13.14
CA ASN A 200 3.92 -4.66 14.34
C ASN A 200 4.22 -3.34 15.10
N ARG A 201 3.95 -2.18 14.49
CA ARG A 201 4.20 -0.81 15.02
C ARG A 201 5.68 -0.46 15.29
N ALA A 202 6.61 -1.20 14.70
CA ALA A 202 8.04 -0.93 14.74
C ALA A 202 8.62 -0.70 13.34
N THR A 203 9.46 0.33 13.17
CA THR A 203 10.16 0.58 11.90
C THR A 203 11.18 -0.51 11.60
N TRP A 204 11.98 -0.93 12.59
CA TRP A 204 12.95 -2.03 12.44
C TRP A 204 12.31 -3.34 11.93
N TYR A 205 11.02 -3.55 12.22
CA TYR A 205 10.27 -4.71 11.75
C TYR A 205 9.92 -4.56 10.26
N VAL A 206 9.53 -3.36 9.83
CA VAL A 206 9.33 -3.03 8.40
C VAL A 206 10.62 -3.28 7.62
N ASP A 207 11.74 -2.76 8.11
CA ASP A 207 13.03 -2.89 7.46
C ASP A 207 13.42 -4.37 7.26
N GLN A 208 13.27 -5.19 8.32
CA GLN A 208 13.56 -6.63 8.28
C GLN A 208 12.60 -7.42 7.37
N VAL A 209 11.30 -7.12 7.40
CA VAL A 209 10.31 -7.78 6.51
C VAL A 209 10.58 -7.43 5.05
N LEU A 210 10.90 -6.18 4.73
CA LEU A 210 11.28 -5.78 3.37
C LEU A 210 12.62 -6.41 2.95
N GLU A 211 13.60 -6.55 3.85
CA GLU A 211 14.84 -7.25 3.55
C GLU A 211 14.64 -8.75 3.26
N ILE A 212 13.87 -9.45 4.09
CA ILE A 212 13.54 -10.87 3.89
C ILE A 212 12.72 -11.04 2.60
N ALA A 213 11.75 -10.17 2.33
CA ALA A 213 10.93 -10.22 1.11
C ALA A 213 11.79 -10.06 -0.15
N ARG A 214 12.77 -9.14 -0.16
CA ARG A 214 13.76 -9.04 -1.24
C ARG A 214 14.57 -10.33 -1.40
N ARG A 215 15.12 -10.86 -0.31
CA ARG A 215 15.88 -12.14 -0.31
C ARG A 215 15.07 -13.33 -0.83
N TYR A 216 13.74 -13.33 -0.67
CA TYR A 216 12.85 -14.38 -1.14
C TYR A 216 12.42 -14.25 -2.62
N ALA A 217 12.55 -13.08 -3.24
CA ALA A 217 12.32 -12.90 -4.67
C ALA A 217 13.59 -13.26 -5.48
N ALA A 218 13.44 -14.00 -6.57
CA ALA A 218 14.55 -14.35 -7.46
C ALA A 218 15.19 -13.13 -8.16
N SER A 219 14.43 -12.04 -8.33
CA SER A 219 14.91 -10.74 -8.79
C SER A 219 15.71 -9.95 -7.75
N GLY A 220 15.68 -10.36 -6.48
CA GLY A 220 16.17 -9.56 -5.36
C GLY A 220 15.27 -8.37 -4.97
N GLU A 221 14.15 -8.15 -5.67
CA GLU A 221 13.27 -6.98 -5.48
C GLU A 221 11.81 -7.34 -5.16
N ILE A 222 11.13 -6.45 -4.46
CA ILE A 222 9.71 -6.60 -4.13
C ILE A 222 8.87 -5.99 -5.27
N GLY A 223 8.52 -6.83 -6.25
CA GLY A 223 7.67 -6.42 -7.36
C GLY A 223 6.33 -5.83 -6.89
N VAL A 224 5.85 -4.80 -7.59
CA VAL A 224 4.50 -4.25 -7.40
C VAL A 224 3.56 -4.97 -8.37
N PRO A 225 2.36 -5.42 -7.95
CA PRO A 225 1.36 -5.93 -8.88
C PRO A 225 0.98 -4.84 -9.89
N ALA A 226 0.87 -5.16 -11.18
CA ALA A 226 0.67 -4.17 -12.26
C ALA A 226 -0.49 -3.18 -12.01
N ASP A 227 -1.60 -3.67 -11.46
CA ASP A 227 -2.76 -2.89 -10.96
C ASP A 227 -2.40 -1.71 -10.01
N ALA A 228 -1.22 -1.76 -9.42
CA ALA A 228 -0.69 -0.82 -8.45
C ALA A 228 0.70 -0.27 -8.81
N ASP A 229 1.26 -0.56 -9.98
CA ASP A 229 2.53 0.03 -10.40
C ASP A 229 2.31 1.50 -10.85
N PRO A 230 3.11 2.49 -10.40
CA PRO A 230 3.11 3.83 -10.99
C PRO A 230 3.56 3.87 -12.46
N ALA A 231 4.29 2.86 -12.97
CA ALA A 231 4.63 2.76 -14.39
C ALA A 231 3.36 2.66 -15.28
N CYS A 232 2.31 1.99 -14.79
CA CYS A 232 1.02 1.92 -15.47
C CYS A 232 0.23 3.26 -15.45
N ASP A 233 0.63 4.26 -14.65
CA ASP A 233 -0.03 5.57 -14.64
C ASP A 233 0.13 6.29 -16.00
N GLY A 234 1.23 6.05 -16.73
CA GLY A 234 1.43 6.57 -18.09
C GLY A 234 0.35 6.11 -19.06
N GLY A 235 0.05 4.80 -19.09
CA GLY A 235 -1.01 4.24 -19.94
C GLY A 235 -2.42 4.74 -19.60
N TYR A 236 -2.68 5.16 -18.36
CA TYR A 236 -3.92 5.84 -18.01
C TYR A 236 -3.95 7.29 -18.54
N VAL A 237 -2.85 8.02 -18.43
CA VAL A 237 -2.74 9.41 -18.92
C VAL A 237 -2.78 9.47 -20.45
N ASP A 238 -2.07 8.58 -21.15
CA ASP A 238 -2.06 8.49 -22.62
C ASP A 238 -3.44 8.12 -23.20
N SER A 239 -4.33 7.53 -22.39
CA SER A 239 -5.71 7.23 -22.77
C SER A 239 -6.69 8.42 -22.65
N ALA A 240 -6.20 9.59 -22.21
CA ALA A 240 -7.00 10.80 -22.05
C ALA A 240 -7.52 11.35 -23.39
N SER A 241 -8.83 11.64 -23.46
CA SER A 241 -9.46 12.23 -24.66
C SER A 241 -9.15 13.71 -24.89
N SER A 242 -8.40 14.36 -23.99
CA SER A 242 -7.92 15.75 -24.15
C SER A 242 -6.83 16.11 -23.12
N GLU A 243 -6.05 17.16 -23.41
CA GLU A 243 -5.05 17.75 -22.50
C GLU A 243 -5.65 18.14 -21.12
N VAL A 244 -6.94 18.51 -21.10
CA VAL A 244 -7.68 18.82 -19.85
C VAL A 244 -7.90 17.55 -19.02
N VAL A 245 -8.30 16.45 -19.66
CA VAL A 245 -8.43 15.13 -18.99
C VAL A 245 -7.07 14.66 -18.49
N GLN A 246 -6.02 14.80 -19.30
CA GLN A 246 -4.63 14.51 -18.90
C GLN A 246 -4.24 15.24 -17.61
N LYS A 247 -4.36 16.57 -17.54
CA LYS A 247 -3.99 17.37 -16.34
C LYS A 247 -4.81 17.03 -15.09
N ILE A 248 -6.02 16.50 -15.26
CA ILE A 248 -6.88 16.01 -14.18
C ILE A 248 -6.39 14.63 -13.70
N LEU A 249 -6.11 13.71 -14.62
CA LEU A 249 -5.61 12.36 -14.31
C LEU A 249 -4.21 12.40 -13.69
N GLU A 250 -3.27 13.14 -14.28
CA GLU A 250 -1.91 13.35 -13.76
C GLU A 250 -1.94 13.83 -12.30
N TYR A 251 -2.75 14.85 -12.00
CA TYR A 251 -2.89 15.33 -10.63
C TYR A 251 -3.45 14.26 -9.70
N ALA A 252 -4.49 13.55 -10.12
CA ALA A 252 -5.12 12.52 -9.27
C ALA A 252 -4.14 11.36 -8.99
N LEU A 253 -3.50 10.83 -10.01
CA LEU A 253 -2.53 9.72 -9.92
C LEU A 253 -1.31 10.12 -9.07
N ALA A 254 -0.84 11.37 -9.16
CA ALA A 254 0.19 11.91 -8.27
C ALA A 254 -0.21 12.02 -6.78
N GLN A 255 -1.45 11.70 -6.39
CA GLN A 255 -1.87 11.58 -4.99
C GLN A 255 -1.85 10.14 -4.45
N ARG A 256 -1.50 9.13 -5.27
CA ARG A 256 -1.38 7.73 -4.82
C ARG A 256 -0.42 7.59 -3.62
N GLY A 257 -0.67 6.60 -2.76
CA GLY A 257 0.07 6.40 -1.50
C GLY A 257 -0.32 7.36 -0.36
N LYS A 258 -0.93 8.53 -0.64
CA LYS A 258 -1.33 9.47 0.42
C LYS A 258 -2.53 8.96 1.23
N PRO A 259 -2.62 9.25 2.54
CA PRO A 259 -3.71 8.78 3.40
C PRO A 259 -5.06 9.47 3.11
N TYR A 260 -6.15 8.75 3.39
CA TYR A 260 -7.48 9.34 3.49
C TYR A 260 -7.62 10.23 4.74
N ARG A 261 -8.15 11.45 4.57
CA ARG A 261 -8.60 12.33 5.66
C ARG A 261 -9.95 12.94 5.32
N TRP A 262 -10.97 12.71 6.15
CA TRP A 262 -12.29 13.31 5.99
C TRP A 262 -12.19 14.86 5.94
N GLY A 263 -12.79 15.49 4.95
CA GLY A 263 -12.67 16.93 4.66
C GLY A 263 -11.41 17.31 3.88
N GLY A 264 -10.45 16.39 3.66
CA GLY A 264 -9.14 16.68 3.10
C GLY A 264 -9.15 17.10 1.62
N THR A 265 -8.36 18.12 1.31
CA THR A 265 -8.07 18.62 -0.05
C THR A 265 -6.55 18.77 -0.27
N GLY A 266 -5.75 17.88 0.31
CA GLY A 266 -4.30 17.93 0.24
C GLY A 266 -3.66 18.92 1.24
N PRO A 267 -2.35 19.21 1.07
CA PRO A 267 -1.44 18.50 0.16
C PRO A 267 -1.13 17.06 0.62
N ASP A 268 -1.24 16.80 1.93
CA ASP A 268 -0.82 15.55 2.57
C ASP A 268 -1.90 14.46 2.58
N ALA A 269 -3.17 14.84 2.53
CA ALA A 269 -4.30 13.92 2.70
C ALA A 269 -5.60 14.45 2.07
N PHE A 270 -6.38 13.55 1.47
CA PHE A 270 -7.62 13.89 0.74
C PHE A 270 -8.81 13.02 1.21
N ASP A 271 -10.04 13.46 0.95
CA ASP A 271 -11.20 12.55 0.88
C ASP A 271 -11.63 12.28 -0.57
N CYS A 272 -12.62 11.38 -0.72
CA CYS A 272 -13.07 10.87 -2.01
C CYS A 272 -13.44 11.96 -3.03
N SER A 273 -14.22 12.97 -2.65
CA SER A 273 -14.54 14.10 -3.53
C SER A 273 -13.48 15.20 -3.50
N GLY A 274 -12.58 15.20 -2.51
CA GLY A 274 -11.49 16.15 -2.34
C GLY A 274 -10.33 15.97 -3.31
N ILE A 275 -9.94 14.72 -3.62
CA ILE A 275 -8.97 14.43 -4.69
C ILE A 275 -9.51 14.90 -6.06
N ILE A 276 -10.75 14.56 -6.38
CA ILE A 276 -11.44 14.98 -7.62
C ILE A 276 -11.56 16.51 -7.70
N TYR A 277 -12.00 17.16 -6.62
CA TYR A 277 -12.09 18.61 -6.55
C TYR A 277 -10.73 19.28 -6.83
N MET A 278 -9.65 18.79 -6.23
CA MET A 278 -8.32 19.34 -6.44
C MET A 278 -7.73 19.03 -7.82
N ALA A 279 -8.04 17.87 -8.41
CA ALA A 279 -7.64 17.52 -9.78
C ALA A 279 -8.26 18.46 -10.82
N TYR A 280 -9.56 18.75 -10.71
CA TYR A 280 -10.20 19.76 -11.57
C TYR A 280 -9.61 21.16 -11.32
N ARG A 281 -9.36 21.55 -10.05
CA ARG A 281 -8.72 22.83 -9.72
C ARG A 281 -7.28 22.95 -10.25
N ASN A 282 -6.54 21.85 -10.38
CA ASN A 282 -5.22 21.82 -11.02
C ASN A 282 -5.30 22.13 -12.52
N ALA A 283 -6.34 21.64 -13.21
CA ALA A 283 -6.66 21.98 -14.59
C ALA A 283 -7.37 23.35 -14.75
N GLY A 284 -7.39 24.20 -13.71
CA GLY A 284 -8.02 25.52 -13.72
C GLY A 284 -9.54 25.51 -13.56
N LEU A 285 -10.16 24.34 -13.37
CA LEU A 285 -11.62 24.17 -13.36
C LEU A 285 -12.21 24.10 -11.94
N SER A 286 -13.40 24.67 -11.79
CA SER A 286 -14.19 24.64 -10.56
C SER A 286 -15.40 23.73 -10.70
N ILE A 287 -15.51 22.78 -9.76
CA ILE A 287 -16.62 21.84 -9.60
C ILE A 287 -17.03 21.79 -8.13
N PRO A 288 -18.22 21.26 -7.77
CA PRO A 288 -18.62 21.13 -6.37
C PRO A 288 -17.62 20.32 -5.53
N ARG A 289 -17.38 20.74 -4.28
CA ARG A 289 -16.41 20.09 -3.37
C ARG A 289 -16.85 18.71 -2.86
N THR A 290 -18.15 18.44 -2.78
CA THR A 290 -18.69 17.26 -2.09
C THR A 290 -19.23 16.21 -3.06
N THR A 291 -19.13 14.93 -2.68
CA THR A 291 -19.68 13.78 -3.41
C THR A 291 -21.13 13.98 -3.85
N PHE A 292 -21.97 14.49 -2.95
CA PHE A 292 -23.38 14.74 -3.21
C PHE A 292 -23.65 15.99 -4.07
N GLY A 293 -22.67 16.89 -4.23
CA GLY A 293 -22.72 18.00 -5.20
C GLY A 293 -22.18 17.61 -6.57
N GLN A 294 -21.13 16.79 -6.62
CA GLN A 294 -20.54 16.26 -7.87
C GLN A 294 -21.50 15.33 -8.62
N TRP A 295 -22.31 14.55 -7.88
CA TRP A 295 -23.30 13.64 -8.47
C TRP A 295 -24.36 14.31 -9.37
N PRO A 296 -25.09 15.35 -8.95
CA PRO A 296 -26.03 16.05 -9.84
C PRO A 296 -25.36 16.99 -10.85
N PHE A 297 -24.09 17.37 -10.63
CA PHE A 297 -23.40 18.36 -11.45
C PHE A 297 -22.92 17.82 -12.81
N GLY A 298 -22.31 16.64 -12.84
CA GLY A 298 -21.88 16.03 -14.10
C GLY A 298 -23.04 15.48 -14.93
N VAL A 299 -22.93 15.58 -16.27
CA VAL A 299 -23.87 14.95 -17.22
C VAL A 299 -23.88 13.44 -16.98
N LYS A 300 -25.04 12.78 -17.06
CA LYS A 300 -25.14 11.34 -16.78
C LYS A 300 -24.54 10.51 -17.90
N VAL A 301 -23.66 9.57 -17.54
CA VAL A 301 -23.06 8.61 -18.46
C VAL A 301 -23.70 7.24 -18.24
N ARG A 302 -23.97 6.52 -19.34
CA ARG A 302 -24.50 5.16 -19.32
C ARG A 302 -23.35 4.19 -19.00
N ALA A 303 -23.59 3.21 -18.12
CA ALA A 303 -22.59 2.20 -17.80
C ALA A 303 -22.15 1.44 -19.07
N GLY A 304 -20.84 1.34 -19.28
CA GLY A 304 -20.20 0.88 -20.51
C GLY A 304 -19.69 2.01 -21.41
N ASP A 305 -20.16 3.25 -21.25
CA ASP A 305 -19.75 4.44 -22.03
C ASP A 305 -18.84 5.40 -21.23
N GLU A 306 -18.41 5.00 -20.02
CA GLU A 306 -17.49 5.79 -19.19
C GLU A 306 -16.07 5.89 -19.78
N GLU A 307 -15.52 7.11 -19.72
CA GLU A 307 -14.21 7.48 -20.25
C GLU A 307 -13.26 7.91 -19.11
N PRO A 308 -11.93 7.88 -19.31
CA PRO A 308 -10.98 8.46 -18.36
C PRO A 308 -11.35 9.92 -18.01
N GLY A 309 -11.35 10.25 -16.71
CA GLY A 309 -11.81 11.54 -16.19
C GLY A 309 -13.29 11.61 -15.81
N ASP A 310 -14.13 10.62 -16.18
CA ASP A 310 -15.48 10.50 -15.64
C ASP A 310 -15.46 10.13 -14.14
N LEU A 311 -16.58 10.39 -13.46
CA LEU A 311 -16.74 10.13 -12.03
C LEU A 311 -17.73 8.97 -11.80
N VAL A 312 -17.33 7.98 -11.00
CA VAL A 312 -18.14 6.81 -10.63
C VAL A 312 -18.55 6.89 -9.16
N PHE A 313 -19.85 6.76 -8.89
CA PHE A 313 -20.45 7.03 -7.57
C PHE A 313 -21.00 5.77 -6.92
N PHE A 314 -20.95 5.71 -5.58
CA PHE A 314 -21.38 4.55 -4.80
C PHE A 314 -22.26 4.93 -3.61
N ASN A 315 -23.24 4.07 -3.31
CA ASN A 315 -24.01 4.10 -2.08
C ASN A 315 -23.15 3.42 -0.99
N SER A 316 -22.60 4.19 -0.05
CA SER A 316 -21.46 3.80 0.77
C SER A 316 -21.42 4.57 2.10
N GLY A 317 -22.09 4.05 3.13
CA GLY A 317 -22.05 4.56 4.50
C GLY A 317 -23.44 4.84 5.09
N PRO A 318 -23.52 5.31 6.35
CA PRO A 318 -24.80 5.63 6.98
C PRO A 318 -25.54 6.77 6.25
N GLY A 319 -26.83 6.54 5.94
CA GLY A 319 -27.71 7.57 5.36
C GLY A 319 -27.45 7.92 3.89
N THR A 320 -26.68 7.11 3.16
CA THR A 320 -26.44 7.29 1.71
C THR A 320 -27.54 6.58 0.89
N ARG A 321 -27.75 7.01 -0.35
CA ARG A 321 -28.81 6.51 -1.26
C ARG A 321 -28.57 6.96 -2.70
N ALA A 322 -29.37 6.48 -3.66
CA ALA A 322 -29.16 6.77 -5.09
C ALA A 322 -29.14 8.28 -5.47
N ASN A 323 -29.85 9.15 -4.73
CA ASN A 323 -29.78 10.61 -4.92
C ASN A 323 -28.78 11.32 -3.97
N ARG A 324 -28.08 10.58 -3.10
CA ARG A 324 -27.05 11.07 -2.18
C ARG A 324 -25.96 9.99 -1.99
N PRO A 325 -25.10 9.75 -2.99
CA PRO A 325 -24.01 8.79 -2.88
C PRO A 325 -23.04 9.19 -1.76
N GLY A 326 -22.43 8.18 -1.14
CA GLY A 326 -21.49 8.34 -0.02
C GLY A 326 -20.03 8.44 -0.44
N HIS A 327 -19.71 7.87 -1.60
CA HIS A 327 -18.35 7.78 -2.11
C HIS A 327 -18.33 8.01 -3.63
N VAL A 328 -17.19 8.49 -4.12
CA VAL A 328 -16.90 8.73 -5.54
C VAL A 328 -15.43 8.42 -5.83
N GLY A 329 -15.17 7.82 -6.99
CA GLY A 329 -13.84 7.68 -7.59
C GLY A 329 -13.82 8.30 -8.99
N MET A 330 -12.63 8.53 -9.54
CA MET A 330 -12.43 9.01 -10.91
C MET A 330 -11.98 7.85 -11.79
N VAL A 331 -12.67 7.63 -12.91
CA VAL A 331 -12.32 6.61 -13.90
C VAL A 331 -10.95 6.95 -14.50
N VAL A 332 -10.03 5.98 -14.50
CA VAL A 332 -8.70 6.10 -15.11
C VAL A 332 -8.56 5.22 -16.36
N SER A 333 -9.37 4.17 -16.44
CA SER A 333 -9.59 3.32 -17.62
C SER A 333 -10.84 2.47 -17.39
N LYS A 334 -11.28 1.71 -18.41
CA LYS A 334 -12.51 0.92 -18.29
C LYS A 334 -12.40 -0.15 -17.20
N GLY A 335 -13.33 -0.13 -16.24
CA GLY A 335 -13.30 -0.98 -15.05
C GLY A 335 -12.38 -0.51 -13.91
N LYS A 336 -11.53 0.52 -14.10
CA LYS A 336 -10.56 1.01 -13.09
C LYS A 336 -10.82 2.47 -12.71
N MET A 337 -10.70 2.79 -11.41
CA MET A 337 -10.77 4.16 -10.89
C MET A 337 -9.65 4.44 -9.90
N ILE A 338 -9.24 5.70 -9.79
CA ILE A 338 -8.52 6.20 -8.61
C ILE A 338 -9.51 6.71 -7.56
N GLU A 339 -9.28 6.36 -6.29
CA GLU A 339 -10.13 6.78 -5.18
C GLU A 339 -9.34 7.06 -3.90
N ALA A 340 -9.90 7.93 -3.07
CA ALA A 340 -9.59 7.98 -1.64
C ALA A 340 -10.75 7.28 -0.89
N ARG A 341 -10.64 5.97 -0.62
CA ARG A 341 -11.81 5.15 -0.19
C ARG A 341 -12.35 5.52 1.19
N CYS A 342 -11.55 5.32 2.24
CA CYS A 342 -11.91 5.63 3.64
C CYS A 342 -10.68 5.58 4.56
N THR A 343 -10.79 6.13 5.78
CA THR A 343 -9.70 6.19 6.80
C THR A 343 -9.08 4.83 7.13
N LEU A 344 -9.82 3.74 7.02
CA LEU A 344 -9.41 2.36 7.34
C LEU A 344 -9.43 1.42 6.12
N CYS A 345 -9.30 1.99 4.92
CA CYS A 345 -9.34 1.30 3.63
C CYS A 345 -7.98 1.29 2.89
N GLY A 346 -6.94 1.87 3.49
CA GLY A 346 -5.63 2.09 2.89
C GLY A 346 -5.42 3.53 2.39
N PRO A 347 -4.32 3.78 1.65
CA PRO A 347 -4.06 5.05 0.98
C PRO A 347 -4.96 5.24 -0.26
N ILE A 348 -4.78 6.39 -0.91
CA ILE A 348 -5.24 6.66 -2.27
C ILE A 348 -4.55 5.69 -3.24
N LYS A 349 -5.33 5.07 -4.12
CA LYS A 349 -4.85 4.11 -5.12
C LYS A 349 -5.84 3.88 -6.25
N VAL A 350 -5.35 3.26 -7.33
CA VAL A 350 -6.21 2.70 -8.38
C VAL A 350 -6.84 1.40 -7.86
N THR A 351 -8.12 1.18 -8.18
CA THR A 351 -8.87 -0.04 -7.87
C THR A 351 -9.84 -0.39 -8.99
N GLY A 352 -10.20 -1.67 -9.10
CA GLY A 352 -11.33 -2.10 -9.92
C GLY A 352 -12.67 -1.65 -9.33
N TYR A 353 -13.60 -1.21 -10.18
CA TYR A 353 -14.99 -0.93 -9.80
C TYR A 353 -16.01 -1.94 -10.29
N THR A 354 -15.72 -2.77 -11.30
CA THR A 354 -16.67 -3.71 -11.92
C THR A 354 -17.36 -4.61 -10.90
N ASP A 355 -16.58 -5.23 -10.01
CA ASP A 355 -17.09 -6.16 -8.97
C ASP A 355 -17.46 -5.43 -7.65
N ARG A 356 -17.38 -4.09 -7.62
CA ARG A 356 -17.69 -3.32 -6.40
C ARG A 356 -19.20 -3.11 -6.30
N PRO A 357 -19.87 -3.69 -5.28
CA PRO A 357 -21.31 -3.54 -5.14
C PRO A 357 -21.71 -2.09 -4.82
N ASN A 358 -22.99 -1.79 -5.05
CA ASN A 358 -23.63 -0.51 -4.72
C ASN A 358 -23.18 0.69 -5.58
N ILE A 359 -22.80 0.47 -6.84
CA ILE A 359 -22.71 1.55 -7.85
C ILE A 359 -24.05 2.28 -7.95
N VAL A 360 -23.99 3.62 -7.98
CA VAL A 360 -25.12 4.55 -8.17
C VAL A 360 -25.17 5.07 -9.61
N GLY A 361 -24.02 5.13 -10.29
CA GLY A 361 -23.88 5.48 -11.70
C GLY A 361 -22.65 6.34 -11.98
N PHE A 362 -22.56 6.81 -13.22
CA PHE A 362 -21.41 7.55 -13.75
C PHE A 362 -21.80 8.97 -14.18
N THR A 363 -20.89 9.94 -14.08
CA THR A 363 -21.09 11.30 -14.62
C THR A 363 -19.85 11.88 -15.28
N ARG A 364 -20.07 12.80 -16.22
CA ARG A 364 -19.06 13.54 -16.97
C ARG A 364 -19.12 15.03 -16.62
N PRO A 365 -18.30 15.53 -15.67
CA PRO A 365 -18.30 16.95 -15.30
C PRO A 365 -17.85 17.87 -16.43
N LEU A 366 -16.98 17.40 -17.34
CA LEU A 366 -16.46 18.20 -18.46
C LEU A 366 -17.53 18.57 -19.51
N GLN A 367 -18.69 17.89 -19.52
CA GLN A 367 -19.83 18.24 -20.37
C GLN A 367 -20.87 19.14 -19.66
N ASN A 368 -20.65 19.51 -18.39
CA ASN A 368 -21.50 20.49 -17.70
C ASN A 368 -21.29 21.90 -18.31
N ALA A 369 -22.38 22.65 -18.49
CA ALA A 369 -22.35 23.97 -19.12
C ALA A 369 -21.43 24.99 -18.42
N ASP A 370 -21.36 24.97 -17.08
CA ASP A 370 -20.48 25.84 -16.28
C ASP A 370 -19.00 25.48 -16.49
N VAL A 371 -18.69 24.21 -16.76
CA VAL A 371 -17.31 23.75 -17.03
C VAL A 371 -16.91 24.07 -18.46
N LEU A 372 -17.81 23.86 -19.43
CA LEU A 372 -17.60 24.29 -20.81
C LEU A 372 -17.39 25.80 -20.91
N GLU A 373 -18.09 26.60 -20.09
CA GLU A 373 -17.91 28.05 -20.02
C GLU A 373 -16.58 28.46 -19.37
N GLN A 374 -16.13 27.75 -18.33
CA GLN A 374 -14.79 27.95 -17.76
C GLN A 374 -13.69 27.63 -18.78
N LEU A 375 -13.85 26.56 -19.57
CA LEU A 375 -12.90 26.18 -20.62
C LEU A 375 -12.79 27.26 -21.72
N ARG A 376 -13.90 27.86 -22.17
CA ARG A 376 -13.86 28.98 -23.15
C ARG A 376 -13.02 30.14 -22.64
N ARG A 377 -13.20 30.52 -21.37
CA ARG A 377 -12.51 31.64 -20.72
C ARG A 377 -11.02 31.38 -20.43
N ALA A 378 -10.54 30.15 -20.58
CA ALA A 378 -9.13 29.80 -20.46
C ALA A 378 -8.36 29.91 -21.80
N VAL A 379 -9.06 30.18 -22.90
CA VAL A 379 -8.50 30.29 -24.27
C VAL A 379 -8.55 31.73 -24.80
N THR A 380 -9.20 32.64 -24.06
CA THR A 380 -9.33 34.09 -24.35
C THR A 380 -8.46 34.94 -23.44
#